data_AF-A0A3D2SKQ3-F1
#
_entry.id   AF-A0A3D2SKQ3-F1
#
_cell.length_a   1.000
_cell.length_b   1.000
_cell.length_c   1.000
_cell.angle_alpha   90.00
_cell.angle_beta   90.00
_cell.angle_gamma   90.00
#
_symmetry.space_group_name_H-M   'P 1'
#
loop_
_entity.id
_entity.type
_entity.pdbx_description
1 polymer ?
#
loop_
_entity_poly.entity_id
_entity_poly.type
_entity_poly.pdbx_seq_one_letter_code
_entity_poly.pdbx_strand_id
1 'polypeptide(L)'
;LQAISDAFAQHRSHIQVQTSGKVKAVLADDHEGSRHQKFILILGNGLTVLVAHNIDLAPRIEHLKKGDTVEFNGEYEYNPKGGVIHWTHRDPRGTHENGWLKHNGQTYQ
;
A
#
# COMPACT_ATOMS: atom_id res chain seq x y z
N LEU A 1 -2.40 -9.35 -8.43
CA LEU A 1 -3.88 -9.21 -8.46
C LEU A 1 -4.60 -10.43 -7.90
N GLN A 2 -4.39 -11.64 -8.43
CA GLN A 2 -5.07 -12.85 -7.95
C GLN A 2 -4.96 -13.07 -6.43
N ALA A 3 -3.76 -12.93 -5.87
CA ALA A 3 -3.54 -13.05 -4.42
C ALA A 3 -4.43 -12.11 -3.57
N ILE A 4 -4.60 -10.85 -3.99
CA ILE A 4 -5.46 -9.89 -3.29
C ILE A 4 -6.94 -10.27 -3.47
N SER A 5 -7.34 -10.68 -4.69
CA SER A 5 -8.72 -11.15 -4.93
C SER A 5 -9.08 -12.33 -4.03
N ASP A 6 -8.19 -13.32 -3.93
CA ASP A 6 -8.41 -14.52 -3.12
C ASP A 6 -8.38 -14.19 -1.63
N ALA A 7 -7.43 -13.36 -1.20
CA ALA A 7 -7.35 -12.87 0.18
C ALA A 7 -8.63 -12.15 0.60
N PHE A 8 -9.13 -11.25 -0.26
CA PHE A 8 -10.37 -10.54 -0.01
C PHE A 8 -11.58 -11.47 0.01
N ALA A 9 -11.71 -12.40 -0.93
CA ALA A 9 -12.83 -13.34 -0.99
C ALA A 9 -12.85 -14.32 0.19
N GLN A 10 -11.68 -14.62 0.76
CA GLN A 10 -11.52 -15.59 1.86
C GLN A 10 -11.26 -14.93 3.21
N HIS A 11 -11.34 -13.59 3.29
CA HIS A 11 -11.07 -12.80 4.49
C HIS A 11 -9.71 -13.10 5.14
N ARG A 12 -8.66 -13.26 4.32
CA ARG A 12 -7.30 -13.58 4.78
C ARG A 12 -6.44 -12.32 4.89
N SER A 13 -5.53 -12.36 5.85
CA SER A 13 -4.55 -11.32 6.21
C SER A 13 -3.13 -11.89 6.20
N HIS A 14 -2.12 -11.05 6.41
CA HIS A 14 -0.70 -11.42 6.44
C HIS A 14 -0.21 -12.04 5.12
N ILE A 15 -0.61 -11.42 4.00
CA ILE A 15 -0.26 -11.91 2.66
C ILE A 15 0.61 -10.87 1.97
N GLN A 16 1.87 -11.22 1.71
CA GLN A 16 2.74 -10.38 0.90
C GLN A 16 2.24 -10.33 -0.54
N VAL A 17 2.13 -9.11 -1.09
CA VAL A 17 1.62 -8.87 -2.44
C VAL A 17 2.47 -7.84 -3.16
N GLN A 18 2.64 -8.06 -4.46
CA GLN A 18 3.25 -7.10 -5.36
C GLN A 18 2.37 -6.87 -6.57
N THR A 19 1.93 -5.64 -6.78
CA THR A 19 1.11 -5.27 -7.94
C THR A 19 1.09 -3.76 -8.12
N SER A 20 0.19 -3.25 -8.96
CA SER A 20 0.02 -1.82 -9.18
C SER A 20 -1.46 -1.44 -9.16
N GLY A 21 -1.72 -0.16 -8.91
CA GLY A 21 -3.06 0.40 -8.95
C GLY A 21 -3.02 1.88 -9.32
N LYS A 22 -4.19 2.41 -9.70
CA LYS A 22 -4.37 3.84 -9.93
C LYS A 22 -4.85 4.53 -8.67
N VAL A 23 -4.30 5.69 -8.35
CA VAL A 23 -4.72 6.50 -7.21
C VAL A 23 -6.16 6.97 -7.42
N LYS A 24 -7.08 6.46 -6.61
CA LYS A 24 -8.49 6.87 -6.58
C LYS A 24 -8.66 8.14 -5.73
N ALA A 25 -7.96 8.21 -4.61
CA ALA A 25 -7.96 9.36 -3.69
C ALA A 25 -6.65 9.41 -2.90
N VAL A 26 -6.16 10.62 -2.63
CA VAL A 26 -5.12 10.89 -1.65
C VAL A 26 -5.81 11.40 -0.39
N LEU A 27 -5.46 10.86 0.77
CA LEU A 27 -6.06 11.23 2.06
C LEU A 27 -5.10 12.13 2.83
N ALA A 28 -5.60 12.74 3.91
CA ALA A 28 -4.72 13.38 4.87
C ALA A 28 -3.74 12.36 5.46
N ASP A 29 -2.52 12.81 5.73
CA ASP A 29 -1.54 11.98 6.42
C ASP A 29 -2.06 11.63 7.83
N ASP A 30 -1.73 10.44 8.27
CA ASP A 30 -1.96 10.00 9.63
C ASP A 30 -0.82 10.46 10.53
N HIS A 31 -1.18 10.96 11.71
CA HIS A 31 -0.22 11.42 12.72
C HIS A 31 -0.45 10.74 14.09
N GLU A 32 -1.39 9.78 14.18
CA GLU A 32 -1.57 9.00 15.39
C GLU A 32 -0.59 7.82 15.43
N GLY A 33 0.34 7.84 16.39
CA GLY A 33 1.42 6.86 16.45
C GLY A 33 2.50 7.13 15.39
N SER A 34 2.93 6.09 14.66
CA SER A 34 3.81 6.29 13.50
C SER A 34 3.07 7.05 12.40
N ARG A 35 3.77 7.97 11.75
CA ARG A 35 3.19 8.80 10.70
C ARG A 35 2.98 7.98 9.44
N HIS A 36 1.83 8.13 8.79
CA HIS A 36 1.55 7.42 7.54
C HIS A 36 1.02 8.33 6.44
N GLN A 37 1.56 8.21 5.23
CA GLN A 37 0.88 8.70 4.04
C GLN A 37 -0.22 7.70 3.67
N LYS A 38 -1.46 8.18 3.53
CA LYS A 38 -2.62 7.35 3.20
C LYS A 38 -3.20 7.71 1.85
N PHE A 39 -3.45 6.69 1.02
CA PHE A 39 -4.14 6.87 -0.26
C PHE A 39 -4.84 5.59 -0.68
N ILE A 40 -5.88 5.73 -1.51
CA ILE A 40 -6.67 4.60 -2.00
C ILE A 40 -6.24 4.30 -3.43
N LEU A 41 -5.89 3.04 -3.69
CA LEU A 41 -5.69 2.53 -5.04
C LEU A 41 -6.94 1.80 -5.52
N ILE A 42 -7.28 1.97 -6.80
CA ILE A 42 -8.11 1.04 -7.55
C ILE A 42 -7.20 0.09 -8.33
N LEU A 43 -7.39 -1.20 -8.12
CA LEU A 43 -6.61 -2.28 -8.72
C LEU A 43 -7.22 -2.69 -10.07
N GLY A 44 -6.44 -3.41 -10.89
CA GLY A 44 -6.89 -3.86 -12.22
C GLY A 44 -8.12 -4.79 -12.22
N ASN A 45 -8.44 -5.39 -11.07
CA ASN A 45 -9.64 -6.23 -10.84
C ASN A 45 -10.85 -5.43 -10.31
N GLY A 46 -10.74 -4.11 -10.16
CA GLY A 46 -11.80 -3.24 -9.64
C GLY A 46 -11.87 -3.13 -8.11
N LEU A 47 -11.16 -3.98 -7.36
CA LEU A 47 -11.05 -3.82 -5.91
C LEU A 47 -10.31 -2.53 -5.56
N THR A 48 -10.63 -1.99 -4.38
CA THR A 48 -9.88 -0.88 -3.80
C THR A 48 -9.12 -1.33 -2.58
N VAL A 49 -7.91 -0.82 -2.39
CA VAL A 49 -7.12 -1.01 -1.17
C VAL A 49 -6.68 0.34 -0.64
N LEU A 50 -6.63 0.46 0.69
CA LEU A 50 -5.98 1.58 1.36
C LEU A 50 -4.48 1.27 1.45
N VAL A 51 -3.62 2.14 0.96
CA VAL A 51 -2.18 2.08 1.27
C VAL A 51 -1.92 2.92 2.51
N ALA A 52 -1.28 2.33 3.52
CA ALA A 52 -0.79 2.99 4.72
C ALA A 52 0.74 2.94 4.73
N HIS A 53 1.37 3.94 4.13
CA HIS A 53 2.82 3.99 3.96
C HIS A 53 3.47 4.72 5.14
N ASN A 54 4.28 4.03 5.93
CA ASN A 54 4.94 4.61 7.10
C ASN A 54 6.04 5.59 6.68
N ILE A 55 5.77 6.89 6.86
CA ILE A 55 6.67 7.98 6.46
C ILE A 55 7.71 8.34 7.53
N ASP A 56 7.74 7.61 8.65
CA ASP A 56 8.89 7.62 9.56
C ASP A 56 10.01 6.70 9.09
N LEU A 57 9.68 5.67 8.31
CA LEU A 57 10.62 4.63 7.87
C LEU A 57 11.06 4.80 6.41
N ALA A 58 10.21 5.38 5.57
CA ALA A 58 10.51 5.65 4.17
C ALA A 58 10.05 7.06 3.77
N PRO A 59 10.63 7.68 2.71
CA PRO A 59 10.20 9.00 2.28
C PRO A 59 8.76 9.00 1.77
N ARG A 60 7.99 10.04 2.10
CA ARG A 60 6.67 10.31 1.52
C ARG A 60 6.74 10.47 -0.01
N ILE A 61 5.72 10.02 -0.73
CA ILE A 61 5.59 10.34 -2.16
C ILE A 61 5.10 11.77 -2.30
N GLU A 62 5.99 12.65 -2.73
CA GLU A 62 5.65 14.05 -2.99
C GLU A 62 4.81 14.21 -4.26
N HIS A 63 3.85 15.13 -4.21
CA HIS A 63 2.93 15.45 -5.31
C HIS A 63 2.11 14.26 -5.87
N LEU A 64 1.90 13.20 -5.07
CA LEU A 64 0.99 12.11 -5.43
C LEU A 64 -0.42 12.68 -5.68
N LYS A 65 -1.04 12.31 -6.81
CA LYS A 65 -2.36 12.83 -7.19
C LYS A 65 -3.27 11.73 -7.74
N LYS A 66 -4.57 12.01 -7.71
CA LYS A 66 -5.60 11.14 -8.32
C LYS A 66 -5.26 10.87 -9.78
N GLY A 67 -5.37 9.61 -10.19
CA GLY A 67 -5.10 9.14 -11.54
C GLY A 67 -3.68 8.61 -11.76
N ASP A 68 -2.74 8.92 -10.87
CA ASP A 68 -1.38 8.39 -10.94
C ASP A 68 -1.36 6.87 -10.76
N THR A 69 -0.38 6.21 -11.37
CA THR A 69 -0.12 4.79 -11.14
C THR A 69 0.95 4.64 -10.06
N VAL A 70 0.68 3.78 -9.08
CA VAL A 70 1.66 3.37 -8.06
C VAL A 70 1.82 1.85 -8.16
N GLU A 71 3.07 1.40 -8.34
CA GLU A 71 3.45 0.01 -8.09
C GLU A 71 3.80 -0.13 -6.61
N PHE A 72 3.51 -1.28 -6.01
CA PHE A 72 3.81 -1.54 -4.61
C PHE A 72 4.20 -2.99 -4.38
N ASN A 73 5.01 -3.19 -3.36
CA ASN A 73 5.24 -4.46 -2.68
C ASN A 73 5.01 -4.21 -1.19
N GLY A 74 4.17 -5.01 -0.55
CA GLY A 74 3.83 -4.87 0.87
C GLY A 74 2.88 -5.97 1.33
N GLU A 75 2.48 -5.92 2.59
CA GLU A 75 1.58 -6.91 3.18
C GLU A 75 0.12 -6.46 3.09
N TYR A 76 -0.76 -7.38 2.71
CA TYR A 76 -2.20 -7.20 2.67
C TYR A 76 -2.86 -7.63 3.96
N GLU A 77 -3.70 -6.75 4.50
CA GLU A 77 -4.58 -6.98 5.64
C GLU A 77 -6.05 -6.84 5.24
N TYR A 78 -6.87 -7.85 5.57
CA TYR A 78 -8.29 -7.84 5.24
C TYR A 78 -9.05 -6.75 6.02
N ASN A 79 -9.96 -6.08 5.32
CA ASN A 79 -11.08 -5.37 5.91
C ASN A 79 -12.27 -5.37 4.91
N PRO A 80 -13.51 -5.13 5.35
CA PRO A 80 -14.67 -5.15 4.45
C PRO A 80 -14.69 -4.01 3.42
N LYS A 81 -13.74 -3.06 3.46
CA LYS A 81 -13.57 -1.97 2.49
C LYS A 81 -12.55 -2.31 1.38
N GLY A 82 -12.10 -3.56 1.32
CA GLY A 82 -11.20 -4.08 0.29
C GLY A 82 -9.78 -4.40 0.79
N GLY A 83 -9.43 -3.97 2.01
CA GLY A 83 -8.16 -4.25 2.67
C GLY A 83 -7.20 -3.07 2.76
N VAL A 84 -6.13 -3.26 3.53
CA VAL A 84 -5.02 -2.33 3.72
C VAL A 84 -3.75 -2.95 3.17
N ILE A 85 -2.91 -2.16 2.51
CA ILE A 85 -1.53 -2.47 2.20
C ILE A 85 -0.65 -1.67 3.16
N HIS A 86 0.12 -2.37 3.99
CA HIS A 86 1.14 -1.80 4.87
C HIS A 86 2.49 -2.50 4.62
N TRP A 87 3.50 -2.28 5.47
CA TRP A 87 4.86 -2.80 5.25
C TRP A 87 5.44 -2.43 3.88
N THR A 88 5.18 -1.21 3.40
CA THR A 88 5.67 -0.70 2.11
C THR A 88 7.03 0.01 2.25
N HIS A 89 7.87 -0.50 3.14
CA HIS A 89 9.20 0.01 3.47
C HIS A 89 10.13 -1.15 3.85
N ARG A 90 11.43 -0.89 3.97
CA ARG A 90 12.36 -1.87 4.53
C ARG A 90 12.03 -2.16 5.99
N ASP A 91 12.09 -3.42 6.40
CA ASP A 91 12.02 -3.77 7.82
C ASP A 91 13.38 -3.48 8.49
N PRO A 92 13.49 -2.52 9.41
CA PRO A 92 14.76 -2.21 10.09
C PRO A 92 15.32 -3.37 10.90
N ARG A 93 14.48 -4.35 11.27
CA ARG A 93 14.87 -5.52 12.08
C ARG A 93 15.13 -6.78 11.26
N GLY A 94 14.75 -6.80 9.98
CA GLY A 94 14.94 -7.96 9.09
C GLY A 94 14.15 -9.22 9.49
N THR A 95 13.03 -9.04 10.20
CA THR A 95 12.12 -10.10 10.66
C THR A 95 10.88 -10.26 9.77
N HIS A 96 10.60 -9.27 8.92
CA HIS A 96 9.51 -9.24 7.96
C HIS A 96 10.07 -9.01 6.54
N GLU A 97 9.35 -9.47 5.51
CA GLU A 97 9.71 -9.15 4.12
C GLU A 97 9.71 -7.63 3.91
N ASN A 98 10.73 -7.10 3.23
CA ASN A 98 10.79 -5.69 2.88
C ASN A 98 9.71 -5.35 1.84
N GLY A 99 9.13 -4.16 1.95
CA GLY A 99 8.28 -3.62 0.90
C GLY A 99 8.76 -2.28 0.38
N TRP A 100 7.99 -1.73 -0.55
CA TRP A 100 8.29 -0.48 -1.23
C TRP A 100 7.06 0.06 -1.97
N LEU A 101 7.06 1.36 -2.23
CA LEU A 101 6.22 1.98 -3.25
C LEU A 101 7.07 2.46 -4.43
N LYS A 102 6.51 2.48 -5.63
CA LYS A 102 7.16 3.04 -6.80
C LYS A 102 6.18 3.89 -7.59
N HIS A 103 6.60 5.12 -7.88
CA HIS A 103 5.82 6.13 -8.57
C HIS A 103 6.75 6.94 -9.48
N ASN A 104 6.35 7.13 -10.74
CA ASN A 104 7.12 7.87 -11.75
C ASN A 104 8.60 7.44 -11.86
N GLY A 105 8.87 6.14 -11.71
CA GLY A 105 10.23 5.57 -11.81
C GLY A 105 11.06 5.66 -10.53
N GLN A 106 10.58 6.34 -9.49
CA GLN A 106 11.24 6.43 -8.19
C GLN A 106 10.67 5.41 -7.20
N THR A 107 11.54 4.74 -6.46
CA THR A 107 11.18 3.78 -5.40
C THR A 107 11.34 4.43 -4.01
N TYR A 108 10.39 4.18 -3.13
CA TYR A 108 10.29 4.68 -1.75
C TYR A 108 10.26 3.46 -0.82
N GLN A 109 11.24 3.33 0.07
CA GLN A 109 11.40 2.20 0.99
C GLN A 109 12.35 2.49 2.14
#